data_AF-A0A7X6U2A5-F1
#
_entry.id   AF-A0A7X6U2A5-F1
#
_cell.length_a   1.000
_cell.length_b   1.000
_cell.length_c   1.000
_cell.angle_alpha   90.00
_cell.angle_beta   90.00
_cell.angle_gamma   90.00
#
_symmetry.space_group_name_H-M   'P 1'
#
loop_
_entity.id
_entity.type
_entity.pdbx_description
1 polymer ?
#
loop_
_entity_poly.entity_id
_entity_poly.type
_entity_poly.pdbx_seq_one_letter_code
_entity_poly.pdbx_strand_id
1 'polypeptide(L)' 'MNQFANILSVENILLDINVTSKKRAFEQAALLFENHQGVSRSTVFDSLFSRERLGSTALGHGVAVP' A
#
# COMPACT_ATOMS: atom_id res chain seq x y z
N MET A 1 21.64 9.55 2.34
CA MET A 1 20.16 9.45 2.46
C MET A 1 19.62 9.00 1.11
N ASN A 2 18.74 8.00 1.08
CA ASN A 2 18.11 7.53 -0.17
C ASN A 2 16.84 8.36 -0.47
N GLN A 3 16.23 8.15 -1.63
CA GLN A 3 15.02 8.88 -2.03
C GLN A 3 13.79 8.55 -1.16
N PHE A 4 13.75 7.37 -0.54
CA PHE A 4 12.65 6.97 0.35
C PHE A 4 12.55 7.80 1.62
N ALA A 5 13.69 8.28 2.14
CA ALA A 5 13.74 9.06 3.38
C ALA A 5 12.85 10.32 3.34
N ASN A 6 12.56 10.84 2.15
CA ASN A 6 11.73 12.04 1.97
C ASN A 6 10.22 11.74 1.85
N ILE A 7 9.83 10.49 1.59
CA ILE A 7 8.44 10.12 1.25
C ILE A 7 7.86 9.03 2.16
N LEU A 8 8.70 8.34 2.94
CA LEU A 8 8.28 7.24 3.81
C LEU A 8 8.59 7.56 5.28
N SER A 9 7.62 8.16 5.97
CA SER A 9 7.68 8.34 7.43
C SER A 9 7.49 7.00 8.16
N VAL A 10 7.98 6.94 9.40
CA VAL A 10 7.86 5.73 10.26
C VAL A 10 6.40 5.36 10.49
N GLU A 11 5.49 6.34 10.57
CA GLU A 11 4.05 6.12 10.75
C GLU A 11 3.41 5.35 9.58
N ASN A 12 4.04 5.34 8.40
CA ASN A 12 3.58 4.58 7.23
C ASN A 12 4.19 3.17 7.16
N ILE A 13 4.93 2.74 8.19
CA ILE A 13 5.52 1.40 8.27
C ILE A 13 4.67 0.55 9.23
N LEU A 14 3.97 -0.43 8.67
CA LEU A 14 3.22 -1.41 9.46
C LEU A 14 3.96 -2.75 9.49
N LEU A 15 4.11 -3.29 10.68
CA LEU A 15 4.69 -4.62 10.93
C LEU A 15 3.60 -5.54 11.48
N ASP A 16 3.78 -6.84 11.32
CA ASP A 16 2.91 -7.88 11.91
C ASP A 16 1.41 -7.70 11.61
N ILE A 17 1.09 -7.18 10.42
CA ILE A 17 -0.30 -7.02 10.00
C ILE A 17 -0.93 -8.38 9.71
N ASN A 18 -2.08 -8.66 10.33
CA ASN A 18 -2.83 -9.87 10.04
C ASN A 18 -3.82 -9.61 8.89
N VAL A 19 -3.39 -9.93 7.67
CA VAL A 19 -4.23 -9.81 6.47
C VAL A 19 -4.35 -11.15 5.76
N THR A 20 -5.58 -11.52 5.41
CA THR A 20 -5.89 -12.84 4.83
C THR A 20 -5.98 -12.83 3.31
N SER A 21 -5.87 -11.65 2.68
CA SER A 21 -5.95 -11.51 1.22
C SER A 21 -5.28 -10.22 0.73
N LYS A 22 -4.95 -10.20 -0.57
CA LYS A 22 -4.42 -9.01 -1.26
C LYS A 22 -5.35 -7.80 -1.13
N LYS A 23 -6.67 -8.01 -1.25
CA LYS A 23 -7.67 -6.96 -1.06
C LYS A 23 -7.56 -6.32 0.33
N ARG A 24 -7.46 -7.14 1.39
CA ARG A 24 -7.28 -6.63 2.76
C ARG A 24 -5.97 -5.85 2.92
N ALA A 25 -4.88 -6.29 2.29
CA ALA A 25 -3.63 -5.53 2.29
C ALA A 25 -3.79 -4.14 1.62
N PHE A 26 -4.51 -4.05 0.50
CA PHE A 26 -4.80 -2.76 -0.16
C PHE A 26 -5.72 -1.86 0.68
N GLU A 27 -6.72 -2.43 1.37
CA GLU A 27 -7.56 -1.68 2.30
C GLU A 27 -6.74 -1.08 3.46
N GLN A 28 -5.75 -1.82 3.99
CA GLN A 28 -4.85 -1.30 5.02
C GLN A 28 -3.95 -0.17 4.49
N ALA A 29 -3.37 -0.34 3.30
CA ALA A 29 -2.60 0.72 2.67
C ALA A 29 -3.45 1.99 2.44
N ALA A 30 -4.68 1.82 1.93
CA ALA A 30 -5.60 2.92 1.72
C ALA A 30 -5.96 3.67 3.02
N LEU A 31 -6.10 2.96 4.15
CA LEU A 31 -6.34 3.57 5.45
C LEU A 31 -5.12 4.39 5.94
N LEU A 32 -3.89 3.90 5.72
CA LEU A 32 -2.68 4.69 6.02
C LEU A 32 -2.67 6.02 5.26
N PHE A 33 -2.97 5.96 3.96
CA PHE A 33 -3.02 7.16 3.11
C PHE A 33 -4.10 8.16 3.54
N GLU A 34 -5.26 7.67 3.98
CA GLU A 34 -6.31 8.52 4.53
C GLU A 34 -5.85 9.19 5.84
N ASN A 35 -5.25 8.43 6.75
CA ASN A 35 -4.85 8.90 8.06
C ASN A 35 -3.70 9.91 8.02
N HIS A 36 -2.68 9.71 7.18
CA HIS A 36 -1.45 10.50 7.22
C HIS A 36 -1.29 11.47 6.04
N GLN A 37 -2.06 11.32 4.95
CA GLN A 37 -1.96 12.15 3.75
C GLN A 37 -3.30 12.77 3.34
N GLY A 38 -4.41 12.44 4.01
CA GLY A 38 -5.73 13.03 3.75
C GLY A 38 -6.33 12.62 2.40
N VAL A 39 -5.81 11.58 1.76
CA VAL A 39 -6.36 11.05 0.50
C VAL A 39 -7.43 10.01 0.84
N SER A 40 -8.63 10.15 0.26
CA SER A 40 -9.72 9.20 0.51
C SER A 40 -9.28 7.75 0.33
N ARG A 41 -9.61 6.89 1.30
CA ARG A 41 -9.32 5.46 1.22
C ARG A 41 -9.88 4.81 -0.06
N SER A 42 -11.06 5.26 -0.52
CA SER A 42 -11.69 4.70 -1.71
C SER A 42 -10.85 4.99 -2.95
N THR A 43 -10.36 6.22 -3.08
CA THR A 43 -9.51 6.65 -4.20
C THR A 43 -8.21 5.87 -4.24
N VAL A 44 -7.56 5.67 -3.09
CA VAL A 44 -6.31 4.90 -3.02
C VAL A 44 -6.55 3.43 -3.36
N PHE A 45 -7.56 2.82 -2.74
CA PHE A 45 -7.91 1.42 -2.99
C PHE A 45 -8.23 1.19 -4.48
N ASP A 46 -9.09 2.02 -5.07
CA ASP A 46 -9.50 1.89 -6.46
C ASP A 46 -8.30 2.05 -7.41
N SER A 47 -7.38 2.97 -7.09
CA SER A 47 -6.15 3.17 -7.87
C SER A 47 -5.23 1.95 -7.82
N LEU A 48 -4.92 1.45 -6.61
CA LEU A 48 -4.10 0.25 -6.41
C LEU A 48 -4.74 -0.98 -7.08
N PHE A 49 -6.04 -1.17 -6.89
CA PHE A 49 -6.76 -2.30 -7.47
C PHE A 49 -6.84 -2.22 -8.99
N SER A 50 -7.05 -1.02 -9.55
CA SER A 50 -7.04 -0.81 -11.00
C SER A 50 -5.68 -1.14 -11.61
N ARG A 51 -4.57 -0.74 -10.97
CA ARG A 51 -3.22 -1.10 -11.42
C ARG A 51 -2.99 -2.60 -11.35
N GLU A 52 -3.35 -3.24 -10.26
CA GLU A 52 -3.15 -4.67 -10.04
C GLU A 52 -3.89 -5.54 -11.08
N ARG A 53 -5.05 -5.09 -11.57
CA ARG A 53 -5.82 -5.77 -12.62
C ARG A 53 -5.12 -5.83 -13.98
N LEU A 54 -4.18 -4.93 -14.26
CA LEU A 54 -3.39 -4.95 -15.50
C LEU A 54 -2.32 -6.05 -15.49
N GLY A 55 -1.99 -6.56 -14.30
CA GLY A 55 -0.96 -7.56 -14.09
C GLY A 55 -0.36 -7.42 -12.70
N SER A 56 -0.05 -8.56 -12.10
CA SER A 56 0.51 -8.67 -10.75
C SER A 56 1.70 -7.73 -10.56
N THR A 57 1.71 -7.01 -9.44
CA THR A 57 2.84 -6.15 -9.02
C THR A 57 3.87 -6.89 -8.15
N ALA A 58 3.70 -8.21 -7.98
CA ALA A 58 4.67 -9.04 -7.28
C ALA A 58 5.98 -9.18 -8.07
N LEU A 59 7.10 -8.98 -7.39
CA LEU A 59 8.45 -9.14 -7.94
C LEU A 59 9.04 -10.55 -7.69
N GLY A 60 8.30 -11.39 -6.95
CA GLY A 60 8.78 -12.68 -6.45
C GLY A 60 9.39 -12.58 -5.05
N HIS A 61 9.79 -13.71 -4.48
CA HIS A 61 10.45 -13.80 -3.17
C HIS A 61 9.70 -13.12 -2.01
N GLY A 62 8.36 -13.05 -2.08
CA GLY A 62 7.53 -12.42 -1.05
C GLY A 62 7.49 -10.89 -1.10
N VAL A 63 7.94 -10.26 -2.20
CA VAL A 63 7.95 -8.79 -2.35
C VAL A 63 7.00 -8.35 -3.48
N ALA A 64 6.33 -7.21 -3.29
CA ALA A 64 5.48 -6.56 -4.29
C ALA A 64 5.60 -5.02 -4.20
N VAL A 65 5.29 -4.33 -5.31
CA VAL A 65 5.20 -2.86 -5.38
C VAL A 65 3.85 -2.46 -6.04
N PRO A 66 2.74 -2.50 -5.27
CA PRO A 66 1.39 -2.21 -5.74
C PRO A 66 1.18 -0.81 -6.31
#